data_AF-A0A6J7ZYV3-F1
#
_entry.id   AF-A0A6J7ZYV3-F1
#
_cell.length_a   1.000
_cell.length_b   1.000
_cell.length_c   1.000
_cell.angle_alpha   90.00
_cell.angle_beta   90.00
_cell.angle_gamma   90.00
#
_symmetry.space_group_name_H-M   'P 1'
#
loop_
_entity.id
_entity.type
_entity.pdbx_description
1 polymer ?
#
loop_
_entity_poly.entity_id
_entity_poly.type
_entity_poly.pdbx_seq_one_letter_code
_entity_poly.pdbx_strand_id
1 'polypeptide(L)'
;MTSDKIRIALFPGATFSDLMEILQKHIHFIFLREVNIGPYLYYLLKINIETRDIIYVYNQWFDEDLVSLRREPKVTAVEVEFEYLMDDNMYDSEVQQLWNLNGSITPSQNIPITWESKSFTGKDQTIAFVELEYMQIKHRDLVKRVIQDNTINWDYSRNSPYPTSPSPYVHGTYVAGVAIAQGGNDFCLVGVAPDATGIAISIGRKATDSDCASALTHKMGKIDIYNGSWGPKKFTSKFMHVPICEFATAEGGTKASTMCA
;
A
#
# COMPACT_ATOMS: atom_id res chain seq x y z
N MET A 1 -23.92 -6.98 8.08
CA MET A 1 -22.49 -7.33 8.26
C MET A 1 -21.98 -7.69 6.89
N THR A 2 -21.11 -6.86 6.34
CA THR A 2 -20.38 -7.13 5.09
C THR A 2 -19.34 -8.21 5.38
N SER A 3 -19.30 -9.27 4.58
CA SER A 3 -18.32 -10.35 4.70
C SER A 3 -17.61 -10.52 3.37
N ASP A 4 -16.30 -10.80 3.41
CA ASP A 4 -15.53 -11.10 2.20
C ASP A 4 -16.10 -12.35 1.53
N LYS A 5 -16.46 -12.22 0.25
CA LYS A 5 -16.95 -13.34 -0.56
C LYS A 5 -15.81 -13.84 -1.40
N ILE A 6 -15.45 -15.11 -1.28
CA ILE A 6 -14.40 -15.71 -2.09
C ILE A 6 -15.04 -16.30 -3.34
N ARG A 7 -14.72 -15.75 -4.49
CA ARG A 7 -15.11 -16.27 -5.79
C ARG A 7 -14.13 -17.33 -6.25
N ILE A 8 -14.61 -18.55 -6.45
CA ILE A 8 -13.84 -19.68 -6.99
C ILE A 8 -14.41 -20.05 -8.36
N ALA A 9 -13.52 -20.17 -9.35
CA ALA A 9 -13.85 -20.68 -10.67
C ALA A 9 -13.18 -22.05 -10.85
N LEU A 10 -13.93 -23.01 -11.40
CA LEU A 10 -13.40 -24.33 -11.76
C LEU A 10 -13.18 -24.45 -13.27
N PHE A 11 -12.42 -25.48 -13.68
CA PHE A 11 -12.24 -25.78 -15.10
C PHE A 11 -13.57 -26.12 -15.79
N PRO A 12 -13.73 -25.77 -17.07
CA PRO A 12 -14.87 -26.20 -17.86
C PRO A 12 -15.02 -27.74 -17.83
N GLY A 13 -16.20 -28.21 -17.43
CA GLY A 13 -16.50 -29.64 -17.26
C GLY A 13 -16.38 -30.16 -15.83
N ALA A 14 -15.91 -29.33 -14.88
CA ALA A 14 -16.06 -29.63 -13.46
C ALA A 14 -17.54 -29.56 -13.04
N THR A 15 -17.90 -30.23 -11.96
CA THR A 15 -19.25 -30.33 -11.43
C THR A 15 -19.33 -29.74 -10.03
N PHE A 16 -20.55 -29.51 -9.53
CA PHE A 16 -20.73 -29.15 -8.11
C PHE A 16 -20.17 -30.23 -7.16
N SER A 17 -20.17 -31.50 -7.57
CA SER A 17 -19.54 -32.58 -6.79
C SER A 17 -18.03 -32.37 -6.64
N ASP A 18 -17.37 -31.85 -7.69
CA ASP A 18 -15.94 -31.55 -7.63
C ASP A 18 -15.64 -30.39 -6.67
N LEU A 19 -16.53 -29.38 -6.62
CA LEU A 19 -16.44 -28.33 -5.61
C LEU A 19 -16.53 -28.92 -4.21
N MET A 20 -17.50 -29.80 -3.96
CA MET A 20 -17.68 -30.40 -2.64
C MET A 20 -16.47 -31.26 -2.22
N GLU A 21 -15.85 -31.99 -3.16
CA GLU A 21 -14.60 -32.72 -2.90
C GLU A 21 -13.44 -31.78 -2.55
N ILE A 22 -13.34 -30.62 -3.21
CA ILE A 22 -12.39 -29.57 -2.86
C ILE A 22 -12.67 -29.06 -1.45
N LEU A 23 -13.91 -28.68 -1.12
CA LEU A 23 -14.26 -28.12 0.18
C LEU A 23 -14.08 -29.10 1.34
N GLN A 24 -14.12 -30.41 1.09
CA GLN A 24 -13.75 -31.41 2.09
C GLN A 24 -12.26 -31.37 2.47
N LYS A 25 -11.39 -30.97 1.53
CA LYS A 25 -9.95 -30.79 1.76
C LYS A 25 -9.63 -29.42 2.38
N HIS A 26 -10.43 -28.40 2.06
CA HIS A 26 -10.23 -27.02 2.54
C HIS A 26 -11.35 -26.60 3.49
N ILE A 27 -11.34 -27.20 4.69
CA ILE A 27 -12.39 -27.07 5.71
C ILE A 27 -12.58 -25.65 6.28
N HIS A 28 -11.69 -24.72 5.95
CA HIS A 28 -11.80 -23.31 6.31
C HIS A 28 -12.80 -22.55 5.42
N PHE A 29 -13.32 -23.19 4.37
CA PHE A 29 -14.28 -22.57 3.46
C PHE A 29 -15.64 -23.27 3.50
N ILE A 30 -16.70 -22.47 3.44
CA ILE A 30 -18.06 -22.94 3.27
C ILE A 30 -18.64 -22.43 1.97
N PHE A 31 -19.42 -23.27 1.29
CA PHE A 31 -20.16 -22.87 0.10
C PHE A 31 -21.26 -21.87 0.47
N LEU A 32 -21.32 -20.76 -0.27
CA LEU A 32 -22.37 -19.75 -0.13
C LEU A 32 -23.44 -19.90 -1.22
N ARG A 33 -23.04 -19.78 -2.50
CA ARG A 33 -23.95 -19.89 -3.65
C ARG A 33 -23.20 -20.06 -4.98
N GLU A 34 -23.89 -20.56 -5.99
CA GLU A 34 -23.43 -20.53 -7.39
C GLU A 34 -23.71 -19.14 -8.02
N VAL A 35 -22.91 -18.76 -9.01
CA VAL A 35 -23.04 -17.50 -9.74
C VAL A 35 -23.58 -17.75 -11.15
N ASN A 36 -24.77 -17.23 -11.44
CA ASN A 36 -25.45 -17.38 -12.75
C ASN A 36 -24.87 -16.50 -13.86
N ILE A 37 -23.55 -16.28 -13.89
CA ILE A 37 -22.84 -15.51 -14.94
C ILE A 37 -21.93 -16.42 -15.76
N GLY A 38 -21.79 -17.68 -15.37
CA GLY A 38 -21.14 -18.72 -16.15
C GLY A 38 -21.20 -20.04 -15.39
N PRO A 39 -21.16 -21.19 -16.08
CA PRO A 39 -21.07 -22.47 -15.38
C PRO A 39 -19.76 -22.51 -14.57
N TYR A 40 -19.78 -23.20 -13.42
CA TYR A 40 -18.58 -23.51 -12.61
C TYR A 40 -18.00 -22.37 -11.76
N LEU A 41 -18.80 -21.33 -11.49
CA LEU A 41 -18.40 -20.19 -10.66
C LEU A 41 -19.20 -20.18 -9.35
N TYR A 42 -18.50 -20.13 -8.22
CA TYR A 42 -19.12 -20.24 -6.90
C TYR A 42 -18.58 -19.18 -5.94
N TYR A 43 -19.41 -18.79 -4.97
CA TYR A 43 -19.01 -18.01 -3.82
C TYR A 43 -18.83 -18.90 -2.61
N LEU A 44 -17.76 -18.63 -1.86
CA LEU A 44 -17.41 -19.24 -0.59
C LEU A 44 -17.28 -18.16 0.49
N LEU A 45 -17.39 -18.56 1.75
CA LEU A 45 -16.99 -17.76 2.90
C LEU A 45 -15.84 -18.47 3.62
N LYS A 46 -14.86 -17.71 4.11
CA LYS A 46 -13.84 -18.23 5.02
C LYS A 46 -14.37 -18.20 6.45
N ILE A 47 -14.12 -19.26 7.22
CA ILE A 47 -14.59 -19.39 8.59
C ILE A 47 -13.50 -19.83 9.55
N ASN A 48 -13.67 -19.49 10.82
CA ASN A 48 -12.94 -20.09 11.92
C ASN A 48 -13.55 -21.47 12.17
N ILE A 49 -12.74 -22.54 12.16
CA ILE A 49 -13.28 -23.90 12.36
C ILE A 49 -13.82 -24.09 13.78
N GLU A 50 -13.17 -23.47 14.77
CA GLU A 50 -13.49 -23.60 16.19
C GLU A 50 -14.75 -22.83 16.54
N THR A 51 -14.82 -21.54 16.16
CA THR A 51 -15.95 -20.66 16.54
C THR A 51 -17.07 -20.62 15.51
N ARG A 52 -16.81 -21.06 14.27
CA ARG A 52 -17.71 -20.93 13.11
C ARG A 52 -18.01 -19.48 12.70
N ASP A 53 -17.22 -18.54 13.19
CA ASP A 53 -17.34 -17.14 12.76
C ASP A 53 -16.76 -16.95 11.37
N ILE A 54 -17.30 -15.99 10.62
CA ILE A 54 -16.74 -15.58 9.34
C ILE A 54 -15.41 -14.88 9.57
N ILE A 55 -14.38 -15.28 8.82
CA ILE A 55 -13.05 -14.68 8.83
C ILE A 55 -12.88 -13.79 7.60
N TYR A 56 -12.39 -12.58 7.82
CA TYR A 56 -11.97 -11.67 6.77
C TYR A 56 -10.61 -12.09 6.20
N VAL A 57 -10.47 -12.05 4.88
CA VAL A 57 -9.21 -12.35 4.20
C VAL A 57 -8.36 -11.09 4.13
N TYR A 58 -7.29 -11.08 4.94
CA TYR A 58 -6.46 -9.89 5.09
C TYR A 58 -5.46 -9.65 3.98
N ASN A 59 -4.96 -10.71 3.35
CA ASN A 59 -4.06 -10.62 2.21
C ASN A 59 -4.24 -11.85 1.32
N GLN A 60 -4.96 -11.67 0.21
CA GLN A 60 -5.30 -12.79 -0.66
C GLN A 60 -4.09 -13.53 -1.23
N TRP A 61 -2.90 -12.93 -1.29
CA TRP A 61 -1.69 -13.55 -1.85
C TRP A 61 -0.91 -14.39 -0.84
N PHE A 62 -1.02 -14.09 0.45
CA PHE A 62 -0.29 -14.78 1.52
C PHE A 62 -1.18 -15.59 2.47
N ASP A 63 -2.50 -15.50 2.33
CA ASP A 63 -3.43 -16.36 3.05
C ASP A 63 -3.24 -17.83 2.63
N GLU A 64 -2.72 -18.65 3.55
CA GLU A 64 -2.32 -20.03 3.24
C GLU A 64 -3.48 -20.87 2.69
N ASP A 65 -4.70 -20.63 3.16
CA ASP A 65 -5.90 -21.36 2.72
C ASP A 65 -6.29 -20.99 1.29
N LEU A 66 -6.12 -19.71 0.92
CA LEU A 66 -6.34 -19.29 -0.47
C LEU A 66 -5.22 -19.77 -1.38
N VAL A 67 -3.98 -19.80 -0.90
CA VAL A 67 -2.85 -20.35 -1.65
C VAL A 67 -3.04 -21.84 -1.89
N SER A 68 -3.49 -22.60 -0.90
CA SER A 68 -3.79 -24.03 -1.05
C SER A 68 -4.97 -24.25 -2.01
N LEU A 69 -6.03 -23.45 -1.91
CA LEU A 69 -7.20 -23.55 -2.78
C LEU A 69 -6.84 -23.28 -4.25
N ARG A 70 -5.97 -22.30 -4.53
CA ARG A 70 -5.47 -22.00 -5.89
C ARG A 70 -4.63 -23.12 -6.51
N ARG A 71 -4.07 -24.02 -5.69
CA ARG A 71 -3.25 -25.15 -6.15
C ARG A 71 -4.09 -26.39 -6.49
N GLU A 72 -5.39 -26.38 -6.21
CA GLU A 72 -6.28 -27.49 -6.55
C GLU A 72 -6.35 -27.68 -8.08
N PRO A 73 -6.16 -28.91 -8.60
CA PRO A 73 -6.05 -29.14 -10.04
C PRO A 73 -7.27 -28.72 -10.86
N LYS A 74 -8.45 -28.67 -10.23
CA LYS A 74 -9.73 -28.29 -10.88
C LYS A 74 -10.08 -26.81 -10.71
N VAL A 75 -9.25 -26.01 -10.04
CA VAL A 75 -9.47 -24.59 -9.78
C VAL A 75 -8.71 -23.75 -10.80
N THR A 76 -9.40 -22.84 -11.47
CA THR A 76 -8.82 -21.92 -12.48
C THR A 76 -8.57 -20.53 -11.91
N ALA A 77 -9.41 -20.06 -10.98
CA ALA A 77 -9.23 -18.78 -10.32
C ALA A 77 -9.81 -18.80 -8.90
N VAL A 78 -9.16 -18.06 -8.01
CA VAL A 78 -9.67 -17.74 -6.67
C VAL A 78 -9.44 -16.26 -6.44
N GLU A 79 -10.53 -15.52 -6.29
CA GLU A 79 -10.55 -14.08 -6.10
C GLU A 79 -11.38 -13.73 -4.87
N VAL A 80 -10.98 -12.71 -4.13
CA VAL A 80 -11.76 -12.21 -3.00
C VAL A 80 -12.54 -10.99 -3.48
N GLU A 81 -13.85 -11.05 -3.38
CA GLU A 81 -14.74 -9.93 -3.60
C GLU A 81 -15.05 -9.26 -2.26
N PHE A 82 -14.69 -8.00 -2.20
CA PHE A 82 -14.88 -7.16 -1.04
C PHE A 82 -16.09 -6.25 -1.30
N GLU A 83 -17.10 -6.33 -0.44
CA GLU A 83 -18.31 -5.50 -0.52
C GLU A 83 -18.05 -4.23 0.30
N TYR A 84 -17.67 -3.13 -0.36
CA TYR A 84 -17.25 -1.89 0.31
C TYR A 84 -18.37 -0.87 0.46
N LEU A 85 -18.43 -0.26 1.65
CA LEU A 85 -19.03 1.04 1.87
C LEU A 85 -17.89 1.93 2.36
N MET A 86 -17.33 2.78 1.48
CA MET A 86 -16.36 3.79 1.89
C MET A 86 -16.88 4.52 3.13
N ASP A 87 -16.12 4.49 4.22
CA ASP A 87 -16.47 5.24 5.43
C ASP A 87 -16.53 6.73 5.08
N ASP A 88 -17.65 7.38 5.46
CA ASP A 88 -18.00 8.79 5.16
C ASP A 88 -16.93 9.81 5.59
N ASN A 89 -15.92 9.39 6.36
CA ASN A 89 -14.86 10.24 6.92
C ASN A 89 -13.60 10.42 6.05
N MET A 90 -13.47 9.73 4.90
CA MET A 90 -12.31 9.88 3.99
C MET A 90 -12.64 10.54 2.65
N TYR A 91 -13.82 11.16 2.53
CA TYR A 91 -14.31 11.74 1.27
C TYR A 91 -13.64 13.07 0.92
N ASP A 92 -12.46 13.00 0.31
CA ASP A 92 -12.06 14.08 -0.61
C ASP A 92 -12.68 13.80 -1.99
N SER A 93 -13.15 14.84 -2.67
CA SER A 93 -13.96 14.70 -3.89
C SER A 93 -13.28 13.93 -5.03
N GLU A 94 -11.95 13.81 -5.01
CA GLU A 94 -11.18 13.12 -6.05
C GLU A 94 -10.82 11.66 -5.70
N VAL A 95 -11.11 11.17 -4.49
CA VAL A 95 -10.79 9.78 -4.09
C VAL A 95 -11.40 8.75 -5.04
N GLN A 96 -12.61 9.02 -5.56
CA GLN A 96 -13.26 8.16 -6.55
C GLN A 96 -12.50 8.08 -7.89
N GLN A 97 -11.61 9.03 -8.18
CA GLN A 97 -10.78 9.05 -9.39
C GLN A 97 -9.43 8.33 -9.20
N LEU A 98 -9.06 8.01 -7.96
CA LEU A 98 -7.81 7.31 -7.63
C LEU A 98 -7.99 5.81 -7.86
N TRP A 99 -7.93 5.38 -9.12
CA TRP A 99 -8.06 3.96 -9.52
C TRP A 99 -7.16 3.02 -8.69
N ASN A 100 -6.00 3.51 -8.24
CA ASN A 100 -5.05 2.76 -7.43
C ASN A 100 -5.47 2.61 -5.96
N LEU A 101 -6.39 3.44 -5.45
CA LEU A 101 -6.85 3.44 -4.05
C LEU A 101 -8.32 3.07 -3.88
N ASN A 102 -9.18 3.39 -4.84
CA ASN A 102 -10.63 3.25 -4.72
C ASN A 102 -11.15 1.81 -4.89
N GLY A 103 -10.27 0.85 -5.15
CA GLY A 103 -10.65 -0.56 -5.37
C GLY A 103 -11.33 -0.84 -6.71
N SER A 104 -11.33 0.11 -7.66
CA SER A 104 -12.06 -0.02 -8.93
C SER A 104 -11.37 -0.90 -9.97
N ILE A 105 -10.11 -1.31 -9.73
CA ILE A 105 -9.34 -2.19 -10.61
C ILE A 105 -9.01 -3.53 -9.95
N THR A 106 -8.83 -4.57 -10.76
CA THR A 106 -8.40 -5.90 -10.30
C THR A 106 -7.12 -6.34 -11.03
N PRO A 107 -6.02 -6.67 -10.32
CA PRO A 107 -5.89 -6.66 -8.86
C PRO A 107 -5.82 -5.24 -8.28
N SER A 108 -6.50 -5.00 -7.16
CA SER A 108 -6.48 -3.74 -6.42
C SER A 108 -5.41 -3.75 -5.32
N GLN A 109 -5.03 -2.57 -4.83
CA GLN A 109 -4.15 -2.45 -3.64
C GLN A 109 -4.88 -2.75 -2.32
N ASN A 110 -6.20 -2.97 -2.34
CA ASN A 110 -7.03 -3.31 -1.18
C ASN A 110 -6.96 -2.26 -0.06
N ILE A 111 -6.74 -1.00 -0.43
CA ILE A 111 -6.63 0.13 0.49
C ILE A 111 -7.93 0.41 1.27
N PRO A 112 -9.13 0.36 0.65
CA PRO A 112 -10.37 0.60 1.39
C PRO A 112 -10.58 -0.43 2.52
N ILE A 113 -10.20 -1.70 2.30
CA ILE A 113 -10.21 -2.74 3.37
C ILE A 113 -9.35 -2.30 4.54
N THR A 114 -8.16 -1.80 4.24
CA THR A 114 -7.13 -1.50 5.22
C THR A 114 -7.57 -0.35 6.11
N TRP A 115 -8.26 0.65 5.56
CA TRP A 115 -8.84 1.75 6.32
C TRP A 115 -10.09 1.34 7.11
N GLU A 116 -11.12 0.80 6.46
CA GLU A 116 -12.43 0.54 7.09
C GLU A 116 -12.41 -0.63 8.06
N SER A 117 -11.88 -1.79 7.64
CA SER A 117 -12.02 -3.03 8.41
C SER A 117 -10.95 -3.19 9.49
N LYS A 118 -9.85 -2.44 9.41
CA LYS A 118 -8.69 -2.59 10.31
C LYS A 118 -8.25 -1.32 11.00
N SER A 119 -8.82 -0.17 10.64
CA SER A 119 -8.38 1.14 11.14
C SER A 119 -6.87 1.38 10.95
N PHE A 120 -6.28 0.80 9.90
CA PHE A 120 -4.85 0.94 9.59
C PHE A 120 -4.65 2.09 8.61
N THR A 121 -4.46 3.29 9.14
CA THR A 121 -4.27 4.52 8.36
C THR A 121 -2.81 5.02 8.36
N GLY A 122 -1.87 4.20 8.85
CA GLY A 122 -0.47 4.57 9.02
C GLY A 122 -0.16 5.38 10.28
N LYS A 123 -1.13 5.48 11.20
CA LYS A 123 -0.92 6.09 12.51
C LYS A 123 0.32 5.52 13.21
N ASP A 124 1.06 6.40 13.88
CA ASP A 124 2.31 6.10 14.59
C ASP A 124 3.45 5.56 13.69
N GLN A 125 3.32 5.70 12.37
CA GLN A 125 4.41 5.45 11.42
C GLN A 125 4.99 6.76 10.90
N THR A 126 6.31 6.82 10.76
CA THR A 126 7.05 7.97 10.26
C THR A 126 7.74 7.63 8.94
N ILE A 127 7.45 8.42 7.90
CA ILE A 127 7.99 8.26 6.55
C ILE A 127 8.88 9.46 6.20
N ALA A 128 10.13 9.22 5.88
CA ALA A 128 11.02 10.21 5.29
C ALA A 128 10.95 10.16 3.76
N PHE A 129 10.61 11.29 3.16
CA PHE A 129 10.63 11.49 1.70
C PHE A 129 11.98 12.07 1.32
N VAL A 130 12.89 11.19 0.90
CA VAL A 130 14.25 11.51 0.46
C VAL A 130 14.23 11.75 -1.04
N GLU A 131 14.39 13.00 -1.47
CA GLU A 131 14.17 13.41 -2.86
C GLU A 131 15.35 14.19 -3.45
N LEU A 132 15.54 14.07 -4.77
CA LEU A 132 16.52 14.89 -5.50
C LEU A 132 16.11 16.36 -5.56
N GLU A 133 14.81 16.61 -5.42
CA GLU A 133 14.20 17.93 -5.41
C GLU A 133 13.67 18.23 -4.00
N TYR A 134 12.78 19.22 -3.93
CA TYR A 134 12.14 19.65 -2.70
C TYR A 134 10.74 19.06 -2.58
N MET A 135 10.14 19.26 -1.41
CA MET A 135 8.74 18.97 -1.13
C MET A 135 8.05 20.25 -0.66
N GLN A 136 6.81 20.53 -1.06
CA GLN A 136 6.07 21.66 -0.49
C GLN A 136 5.45 21.24 0.85
N ILE A 137 6.21 21.35 1.94
CA ILE A 137 5.80 20.85 3.27
C ILE A 137 4.60 21.59 3.88
N LYS A 138 4.24 22.75 3.31
CA LYS A 138 3.07 23.55 3.68
C LYS A 138 1.88 23.39 2.73
N HIS A 139 1.91 22.41 1.82
CA HIS A 139 0.75 22.07 1.00
C HIS A 139 -0.44 21.73 1.90
N ARG A 140 -1.67 22.08 1.49
CA ARG A 140 -2.88 21.92 2.31
C ARG A 140 -3.08 20.47 2.77
N ASP A 141 -2.79 19.49 1.91
CA ASP A 141 -2.90 18.06 2.27
C ASP A 141 -1.73 17.52 3.08
N LEU A 142 -0.63 18.24 3.16
CA LEU A 142 0.61 17.73 3.76
C LEU A 142 0.95 18.44 5.07
N VAL A 143 0.50 19.67 5.27
CA VAL A 143 0.93 20.53 6.39
C VAL A 143 0.62 19.94 7.76
N LYS A 144 -0.45 19.14 7.88
CA LYS A 144 -0.80 18.45 9.13
C LYS A 144 -0.09 17.11 9.33
N ARG A 145 0.53 16.58 8.28
CA ARG A 145 1.21 15.28 8.28
C ARG A 145 2.72 15.42 8.31
N VAL A 146 3.27 16.46 7.71
CA VAL A 146 4.70 16.74 7.74
C VAL A 146 5.07 17.49 9.01
N ILE A 147 6.07 16.99 9.72
CA ILE A 147 6.61 17.67 10.89
C ILE A 147 7.16 19.03 10.46
N GLN A 148 6.69 20.13 11.05
CA GLN A 148 7.14 21.48 10.70
C GLN A 148 8.41 21.93 11.48
N ASP A 149 9.01 21.02 12.24
CA ASP A 149 10.26 21.23 12.97
C ASP A 149 11.45 21.27 11.99
N ASN A 150 12.20 22.36 12.03
CA ASN A 150 13.40 22.58 11.23
C ASN A 150 14.58 21.69 11.67
N THR A 151 14.49 20.93 12.77
CA THR A 151 15.57 20.03 13.24
C THR A 151 15.46 18.61 12.70
N ILE A 152 14.34 18.28 12.04
CA ILE A 152 14.06 16.95 11.48
C ILE A 152 13.97 16.95 9.95
N ASN A 153 13.54 18.05 9.34
CA ASN A 153 13.62 18.22 7.89
C ASN A 153 15.03 18.69 7.52
N TRP A 154 15.58 18.20 6.40
CA TRP A 154 16.95 18.55 6.01
C TRP A 154 17.19 18.59 4.49
N ASP A 155 17.89 19.61 4.02
CA ASP A 155 18.48 19.70 2.70
C ASP A 155 19.99 19.47 2.81
N TYR A 156 20.43 18.26 2.46
CA TYR A 156 21.85 17.89 2.42
C TYR A 156 22.62 18.63 1.34
N SER A 157 21.98 18.99 0.23
CA SER A 157 22.63 19.73 -0.86
C SER A 157 23.02 21.16 -0.47
N ARG A 158 22.37 21.72 0.55
CA ARG A 158 22.62 23.06 1.07
C ARG A 158 23.04 23.08 2.55
N ASN A 159 23.15 21.92 3.18
CA ASN A 159 23.39 21.77 4.61
C ASN A 159 22.46 22.67 5.45
N SER A 160 21.14 22.55 5.22
CA SER A 160 20.14 23.51 5.66
C SER A 160 18.86 22.81 6.13
N PRO A 161 18.13 23.36 7.11
CA PRO A 161 16.87 22.77 7.58
C PRO A 161 15.67 23.03 6.66
N TYR A 162 15.88 23.56 5.45
CA TYR A 162 14.82 24.02 4.56
C TYR A 162 14.74 23.22 3.25
N PRO A 163 14.33 21.94 3.27
CA PRO A 163 14.10 21.13 2.07
C PRO A 163 12.75 21.42 1.39
N THR A 164 12.24 22.65 1.52
CA THR A 164 10.92 23.03 1.02
C THR A 164 10.96 23.85 -0.25
N SER A 165 10.03 23.55 -1.16
CA SER A 165 9.74 24.38 -2.34
C SER A 165 8.58 25.33 -2.05
N PRO A 166 8.56 26.55 -2.61
CA PRO A 166 7.35 27.38 -2.63
C PRO A 166 6.30 26.84 -3.62
N SER A 167 6.74 26.16 -4.69
CA SER A 167 5.86 25.53 -5.68
C SER A 167 5.40 24.15 -5.21
N PRO A 168 4.10 23.81 -5.33
CA PRO A 168 3.61 22.46 -5.11
C PRO A 168 4.04 21.48 -6.22
N TYR A 169 4.35 21.98 -7.42
CA TYR A 169 4.63 21.17 -8.61
C TYR A 169 6.06 20.66 -8.66
N VAL A 170 6.47 19.95 -7.61
CA VAL A 170 7.80 19.34 -7.46
C VAL A 170 7.63 17.88 -7.11
N HIS A 171 8.59 17.05 -7.53
CA HIS A 171 8.48 15.60 -7.44
C HIS A 171 8.14 15.10 -6.03
N GLY A 172 8.81 15.65 -5.00
CA GLY A 172 8.59 15.25 -3.61
C GLY A 172 7.18 15.55 -3.07
N THR A 173 6.51 16.58 -3.58
CA THR A 173 5.11 16.87 -3.18
C THR A 173 4.15 15.80 -3.72
N TYR A 174 4.36 15.33 -4.95
CA TYR A 174 3.50 14.29 -5.54
C TYR A 174 3.68 12.96 -4.83
N VAL A 175 4.93 12.54 -4.61
CA VAL A 175 5.25 11.29 -3.90
C VAL A 175 4.68 11.30 -2.50
N ALA A 176 4.84 12.41 -1.76
CA ALA A 176 4.27 12.54 -0.44
C ALA A 176 2.74 12.59 -0.45
N GLY A 177 2.12 13.19 -1.47
CA GLY A 177 0.66 13.18 -1.63
C GLY A 177 0.11 11.75 -1.75
N VAL A 178 0.72 10.92 -2.59
CA VAL A 178 0.32 9.51 -2.73
C VAL A 178 0.41 8.74 -1.41
N ALA A 179 1.41 9.04 -0.59
CA ALA A 179 1.64 8.32 0.66
C ALA A 179 0.81 8.87 1.84
N ILE A 180 0.80 10.18 2.07
CA ILE A 180 0.36 10.79 3.34
C ILE A 180 -0.55 12.01 3.15
N ALA A 181 -1.13 12.24 1.98
CA ALA A 181 -2.12 13.30 1.86
C ALA A 181 -3.26 13.07 2.88
N GLN A 182 -3.58 14.14 3.62
CA GLN A 182 -4.60 14.11 4.66
C GLN A 182 -5.96 13.84 4.03
N GLY A 183 -6.61 12.74 4.43
CA GLY A 183 -7.99 12.46 4.05
C GLY A 183 -9.01 13.35 4.78
N GLY A 184 -10.18 13.55 4.15
CA GLY A 184 -11.36 14.14 4.78
C GLY A 184 -11.20 15.63 5.08
N ASN A 185 -10.52 16.36 4.19
CA ASN A 185 -10.31 17.80 4.31
C ASN A 185 -10.94 18.60 3.15
N ASP A 186 -11.73 17.93 2.31
CA ASP A 186 -12.39 18.43 1.10
C ASP A 186 -11.40 19.10 0.14
N PHE A 187 -10.19 18.54 0.00
CA PHE A 187 -9.16 19.07 -0.88
C PHE A 187 -8.37 17.97 -1.57
N CYS A 188 -8.33 18.05 -2.91
CA CYS A 188 -7.61 17.09 -3.75
C CYS A 188 -7.90 15.62 -3.38
N LEU A 189 -6.91 14.94 -2.80
CA LEU A 189 -6.83 13.48 -2.69
C LEU A 189 -6.41 13.03 -1.29
N VAL A 190 -6.61 11.74 -1.03
CA VAL A 190 -6.14 11.04 0.17
C VAL A 190 -4.91 10.17 -0.14
N GLY A 191 -3.95 10.11 0.79
CA GLY A 191 -2.79 9.23 0.69
C GLY A 191 -3.08 7.81 1.19
N VAL A 192 -2.26 6.83 0.81
CA VAL A 192 -2.37 5.42 1.27
C VAL A 192 -2.36 5.28 2.79
N ALA A 193 -1.55 6.10 3.46
CA ALA A 193 -1.34 6.15 4.90
C ALA A 193 -1.64 7.57 5.41
N PRO A 194 -2.92 8.00 5.39
CA PRO A 194 -3.29 9.40 5.59
C PRO A 194 -3.06 9.91 7.02
N ASP A 195 -2.76 9.01 7.97
CA ASP A 195 -2.40 9.36 9.35
C ASP A 195 -0.91 9.18 9.68
N ALA A 196 -0.09 8.74 8.73
CA ALA A 196 1.35 8.68 8.93
C ALA A 196 1.96 10.09 9.04
N THR A 197 3.13 10.16 9.68
CA THR A 197 3.91 11.38 9.87
C THR A 197 5.00 11.47 8.80
N GLY A 198 5.08 12.60 8.10
CA GLY A 198 6.06 12.88 7.06
C GLY A 198 7.27 13.68 7.53
N ILE A 199 8.42 13.39 6.96
CA ILE A 199 9.65 14.19 7.06
C ILE A 199 10.17 14.44 5.64
N ALA A 200 10.55 15.67 5.34
CA ALA A 200 11.12 16.05 4.05
C ALA A 200 12.65 16.02 4.12
N ILE A 201 13.28 15.32 3.18
CA ILE A 201 14.73 15.31 3.00
C ILE A 201 15.06 15.60 1.54
N SER A 202 15.91 16.58 1.29
CA SER A 202 16.44 16.85 -0.05
C SER A 202 17.92 16.49 -0.10
N ILE A 203 18.33 15.74 -1.12
CA ILE A 203 19.75 15.40 -1.37
C ILE A 203 20.32 16.17 -2.57
N GLY A 204 19.45 16.78 -3.39
CA GLY A 204 19.85 17.54 -4.56
C GLY A 204 20.31 16.68 -5.74
N ARG A 205 20.21 17.23 -6.95
CA ARG A 205 20.55 16.54 -8.21
C ARG A 205 22.04 16.21 -8.40
N LYS A 206 22.91 16.71 -7.52
CA LYS A 206 24.36 16.46 -7.52
C LYS A 206 24.82 15.76 -6.24
N ALA A 207 23.90 15.06 -5.56
CA ALA A 207 24.19 14.30 -4.35
C ALA A 207 25.42 13.40 -4.55
N THR A 208 26.31 13.43 -3.57
CA THR A 208 27.41 12.47 -3.46
C THR A 208 26.95 11.22 -2.73
N ASP A 209 27.73 10.14 -2.79
CA ASP A 209 27.46 8.93 -2.01
C ASP A 209 27.36 9.23 -0.51
N SER A 210 28.15 10.19 -0.02
CA SER A 210 28.11 10.63 1.37
C SER A 210 26.81 11.37 1.72
N ASP A 211 26.27 12.18 0.81
CA ASP A 211 24.98 12.86 1.00
C ASP A 211 23.84 11.83 1.06
N CYS A 212 23.85 10.86 0.13
CA CYS A 212 22.90 9.76 0.08
C CYS A 212 22.93 8.92 1.37
N ALA A 213 24.12 8.50 1.81
CA ALA A 213 24.29 7.73 3.05
C ALA A 213 23.81 8.51 4.27
N SER A 214 24.12 9.81 4.34
CA SER A 214 23.67 10.67 5.45
C SER A 214 22.15 10.84 5.46
N ALA A 215 21.53 10.98 4.29
CA ALA A 215 20.09 11.09 4.16
C ALA A 215 19.35 9.80 4.54
N LEU A 216 19.86 8.64 4.13
CA LEU A 216 19.26 7.33 4.45
C LEU A 216 19.49 6.90 5.90
N THR A 217 20.43 7.54 6.60
CA THR A 217 20.69 7.33 8.03
C THR A 217 20.15 8.47 8.90
N HIS A 218 19.44 9.42 8.30
CA HIS A 218 18.92 10.61 8.98
C HIS A 218 17.90 10.21 10.04
N LYS A 219 18.26 10.28 11.33
CA LYS A 219 17.34 9.96 12.46
C LYS A 219 16.77 8.54 12.36
N MET A 220 17.59 7.53 12.04
CA MET A 220 17.18 6.11 11.98
C MET A 220 16.38 5.62 13.20
N GLY A 221 16.62 6.14 14.40
CA GLY A 221 15.84 5.78 15.59
C GLY A 221 14.44 6.41 15.69
N LYS A 222 14.03 7.22 14.71
CA LYS A 222 12.73 7.92 14.67
C LYS A 222 11.97 7.76 13.36
N ILE A 223 12.65 7.44 12.27
CA ILE A 223 12.04 7.24 10.95
C ILE A 223 11.85 5.74 10.73
N ASP A 224 10.62 5.32 10.47
CA ASP A 224 10.31 3.90 10.22
C ASP A 224 10.57 3.50 8.77
N ILE A 225 10.26 4.43 7.85
CA ILE A 225 10.30 4.19 6.40
C ILE A 225 11.06 5.31 5.69
N TYR A 226 11.98 4.94 4.79
CA TYR A 226 12.60 5.88 3.85
C TYR A 226 12.06 5.63 2.44
N ASN A 227 11.43 6.66 1.87
CA ASN A 227 10.98 6.69 0.49
C ASN A 227 11.96 7.52 -0.34
N GLY A 228 12.54 6.95 -1.39
CA GLY A 228 13.21 7.73 -2.43
C GLY A 228 12.90 7.21 -3.81
N SER A 229 12.41 8.06 -4.71
CA SER A 229 12.14 7.68 -6.11
C SER A 229 13.18 8.27 -7.05
N TRP A 230 14.43 7.93 -6.78
CA TRP A 230 15.59 8.35 -7.57
C TRP A 230 16.60 7.22 -7.71
N GLY A 231 17.48 7.35 -8.69
CA GLY A 231 18.49 6.37 -9.00
C GLY A 231 19.38 6.84 -10.14
N PRO A 232 20.39 6.05 -10.54
CA PRO A 232 21.30 6.43 -11.60
C PRO A 232 20.55 6.60 -12.93
N LYS A 233 20.88 7.66 -13.69
CA LYS A 233 20.21 8.03 -14.96
C LYS A 233 20.11 6.92 -16.02
N LYS A 234 20.90 5.85 -15.90
CA LYS A 234 20.97 4.76 -16.88
C LYS A 234 20.06 3.56 -16.56
N PHE A 235 19.29 3.59 -15.47
CA PHE A 235 18.35 2.51 -15.12
C PHE A 235 16.91 2.96 -15.30
N THR A 236 16.50 3.17 -16.54
CA THR A 236 15.08 3.28 -16.88
C THR A 236 14.48 1.87 -17.02
N SER A 237 13.54 1.55 -16.13
CA SER A 237 12.40 0.64 -16.33
C SER A 237 12.62 -0.86 -16.57
N LYS A 238 13.72 -1.49 -16.15
CA LYS A 238 13.78 -2.97 -16.09
C LYS A 238 14.55 -3.42 -14.87
N PHE A 239 13.82 -3.86 -13.84
CA PHE A 239 14.32 -4.48 -12.61
C PHE A 239 15.47 -3.73 -11.95
N MET A 240 15.15 -2.87 -10.98
CA MET A 240 16.15 -2.45 -10.00
C MET A 240 16.41 -3.62 -9.04
N HIS A 241 17.16 -4.60 -9.52
CA HIS A 241 17.95 -5.48 -8.66
C HIS A 241 19.34 -4.83 -8.54
N VAL A 242 19.67 -4.43 -7.31
CA VAL A 242 21.01 -4.10 -6.76
C VAL A 242 21.59 -2.69 -7.04
N PRO A 243 22.12 -1.94 -6.04
CA PRO A 243 21.80 -1.92 -4.61
C PRO A 243 21.27 -0.54 -4.17
N ILE A 244 20.18 -0.51 -3.38
CA ILE A 244 20.06 0.51 -2.33
C ILE A 244 21.27 0.21 -1.44
N CYS A 245 22.25 1.12 -1.42
CA CYS A 245 23.56 1.03 -0.76
C CYS A 245 23.85 -0.30 -0.04
N GLU A 246 24.85 -1.06 -0.52
CA GLU A 246 25.29 -2.39 -0.02
C GLU A 246 25.61 -2.47 1.49
N PHE A 247 25.35 -1.42 2.29
CA PHE A 247 25.64 -1.33 3.72
C PHE A 247 24.53 -0.73 4.62
N ALA A 248 23.40 -0.23 4.11
CA ALA A 248 22.45 0.49 4.98
C ALA A 248 21.42 -0.40 5.70
N THR A 249 21.26 -1.66 5.30
CA THR A 249 20.28 -2.59 5.89
C THR A 249 20.90 -3.63 6.85
N ALA A 250 22.23 -3.63 7.01
CA ALA A 250 22.94 -4.65 7.80
C ALA A 250 22.94 -4.38 9.32
N GLU A 251 22.56 -3.18 9.79
CA GLU A 251 22.68 -2.80 11.21
C GLU A 251 21.36 -2.33 11.86
N GLY A 252 20.26 -3.08 11.67
CA GLY A 252 19.11 -2.97 12.60
C GLY A 252 17.83 -2.28 12.10
N GLY A 253 17.55 -2.34 10.79
CA GLY A 253 16.18 -2.50 10.27
C GLY A 253 15.20 -1.31 10.34
N THR A 254 15.37 -0.34 9.44
CA THR A 254 14.28 0.52 8.93
C THR A 254 13.89 0.09 7.52
N LYS A 255 12.60 0.09 7.18
CA LYS A 255 12.09 -0.40 5.89
C LYS A 255 12.32 0.69 4.83
N ALA A 256 13.26 0.51 3.91
CA ALA A 256 13.39 1.40 2.75
C ALA A 256 12.52 0.88 1.58
N SER A 257 11.66 1.73 1.02
CA SER A 257 10.84 1.41 -0.15
C SER A 257 11.12 2.41 -1.27
N THR A 258 11.53 1.93 -2.43
CA THR A 258 11.56 2.72 -3.66
C THR A 258 10.23 2.54 -4.38
N MET A 259 9.39 3.58 -4.42
CA MET A 259 8.20 3.59 -5.26
C MET A 259 8.52 4.28 -6.57
N CYS A 260 8.68 3.52 -7.65
CA CYS A 260 8.59 4.07 -9.01
C CYS A 260 7.11 4.30 -9.32
N ALA A 261 6.75 5.55 -9.60
CA ALA A 261 5.57 5.86 -10.38
C ALA A 261 5.87 5.68 -11.88
#